data_AF-A0A352Y310-F1
#
_entry.id   AF-A0A352Y310-F1
#
_cell.length_a   1.000
_cell.length_b   1.000
_cell.length_c   1.000
_cell.angle_alpha   90.00
_cell.angle_beta   90.00
_cell.angle_gamma   90.00
#
_symmetry.space_group_name_H-M   'P 1'
#
loop_
_entity.id
_entity.type
_entity.pdbx_description
1 polymer ?
#
loop_
_entity_poly.entity_id
_entity_poly.type
_entity_poly.pdbx_seq_one_letter_code
_entity_poly.pdbx_strand_id
1 'polypeptide(L)'
;MAKVLNGLEELDHTLRTSPSHPLLKSGSVHASLIEGGQELSTYPDHCSLRIERRTIPGETQERVEAEIQRIFDRIAASDPAFKATLHTILVRDPFEVHEDEYIVQLVRNQAGRVLGSEPAMTSGTGWMDAALLATAGIPTVVFGPGGAGAHAVVEWADLEQVEQCAEILLKV
;
A
#
# COMPACT_ATOMS: atom_id res chain seq x y z
N MET A 1 -7.16 22.17 -9.97
CA MET A 1 -6.77 20.75 -9.85
C MET A 1 -5.29 20.50 -10.16
N ALA A 2 -4.73 20.98 -11.27
CA ALA A 2 -3.32 20.76 -11.63
C ALA A 2 -2.30 21.01 -10.48
N LYS A 3 -2.45 22.11 -9.74
CA LYS A 3 -1.59 22.42 -8.58
C LYS A 3 -1.60 21.31 -7.50
N VAL A 4 -2.76 20.68 -7.26
CA VAL A 4 -2.90 19.58 -6.29
C VAL A 4 -2.22 18.32 -6.80
N LEU A 5 -2.42 17.97 -8.08
CA LEU A 5 -1.77 16.83 -8.71
C LEU A 5 -0.24 16.96 -8.67
N ASN A 6 0.31 18.13 -8.98
CA ASN A 6 1.75 18.37 -8.90
C ASN A 6 2.25 18.25 -7.46
N GLY A 7 1.51 18.75 -6.47
CA GLY A 7 1.86 18.58 -5.07
C GLY A 7 1.86 17.12 -4.60
N LEU A 8 0.95 16.28 -5.14
CA LEU A 8 0.94 14.84 -4.88
C LEU A 8 2.12 14.13 -5.55
N GLU A 9 2.49 14.53 -6.76
CA GLU A 9 3.67 14.00 -7.47
C GLU A 9 4.96 14.32 -6.69
N GLU A 10 5.12 15.55 -6.21
CA GLU A 10 6.24 15.94 -5.35
C GLU A 10 6.28 15.12 -4.04
N LEU A 11 5.12 14.88 -3.44
CA LEU A 11 5.00 14.07 -2.23
C LEU A 11 5.40 12.61 -2.50
N ASP A 12 4.89 12.00 -3.57
CA ASP A 12 5.24 10.63 -3.96
C ASP A 12 6.74 10.49 -4.23
N HIS A 13 7.32 11.46 -4.95
CA HIS A 13 8.75 11.50 -5.20
C HIS A 13 9.56 11.56 -3.90
N THR A 14 9.14 12.41 -2.95
CA THR A 14 9.80 12.56 -1.65
C THR A 14 9.74 11.26 -0.85
N LEU A 15 8.58 10.60 -0.82
CA LEU A 15 8.41 9.32 -0.13
C LEU A 15 9.33 8.24 -0.73
N ARG A 16 9.33 8.07 -2.05
CA ARG A 16 10.12 7.03 -2.74
C ARG A 16 11.63 7.24 -2.67
N THR A 17 12.07 8.49 -2.53
CA THR A 17 13.50 8.83 -2.42
C THR A 17 14.00 8.85 -0.98
N SER A 18 13.11 8.68 0.01
CA SER A 18 13.43 8.68 1.44
C SER A 18 12.97 7.38 2.13
N PRO A 19 13.53 6.22 1.75
CA PRO A 19 13.13 4.93 2.33
C PRO A 19 13.46 4.88 3.83
N SER A 20 12.52 4.41 4.63
CA SER A 20 12.64 4.31 6.09
C SER A 20 12.35 2.90 6.63
N HIS A 21 11.82 2.00 5.81
CA HIS A 21 11.51 0.62 6.22
C HIS A 21 12.50 -0.39 5.62
N PRO A 22 13.03 -1.35 6.39
CA PRO A 22 14.07 -2.27 5.93
C PRO A 22 13.64 -3.12 4.72
N LEU A 23 12.43 -3.68 4.75
CA LEU A 23 11.89 -4.49 3.65
C LEU A 23 11.07 -3.67 2.65
N LEU A 24 9.94 -3.11 3.08
CA LEU A 24 8.98 -2.38 2.24
C LEU A 24 9.48 -1.05 1.65
N LYS A 25 10.64 -0.56 2.12
CA LYS A 25 11.32 0.68 1.70
C LYS A 25 10.55 1.95 2.06
N SER A 26 9.49 2.29 1.32
CA SER A 26 8.80 3.57 1.43
C SER A 26 7.30 3.42 1.17
N GLY A 27 6.52 4.37 1.69
CA GLY A 27 5.14 4.57 1.26
C GLY A 27 5.06 5.13 -0.18
N SER A 28 3.83 5.29 -0.66
CA SER A 28 3.55 5.95 -1.95
C SER A 28 2.19 6.63 -1.96
N VAL A 29 2.02 7.62 -2.81
CA VAL A 29 0.74 8.31 -3.02
C VAL A 29 0.43 8.46 -4.50
N HIS A 30 -0.83 8.29 -4.87
CA HIS A 30 -1.28 8.62 -6.22
C HIS A 30 -2.74 9.05 -6.23
N ALA A 31 -3.12 9.80 -7.26
CA ALA A 31 -4.52 10.10 -7.56
C ALA A 31 -5.10 9.01 -8.46
N SER A 32 -6.07 8.25 -7.96
CA SER A 32 -6.65 7.12 -8.68
C SER A 32 -7.81 7.57 -9.58
N LEU A 33 -8.64 8.51 -9.12
CA LEU A 33 -9.82 8.98 -9.84
C LEU A 33 -9.95 10.49 -9.75
N ILE A 34 -10.26 11.13 -10.88
CA ILE A 34 -10.45 12.58 -11.02
C ILE A 34 -11.75 12.85 -11.77
N GLU A 35 -12.62 13.69 -11.20
CA GLU A 35 -13.91 14.03 -11.79
C GLU A 35 -14.17 15.53 -11.64
N GLY A 36 -14.67 16.20 -12.68
CA GLY A 36 -15.00 17.62 -12.63
C GLY A 36 -15.34 18.20 -13.99
N GLY A 37 -16.16 19.25 -13.99
CA GLY A 37 -16.71 19.85 -15.20
C GLY A 37 -17.87 19.06 -15.81
N GLN A 38 -18.55 19.68 -16.76
CA GLN A 38 -19.75 19.12 -17.42
C GLN A 38 -19.72 19.34 -18.93
N GLU A 39 -19.25 20.50 -19.38
CA GLU A 39 -19.14 20.85 -20.80
C GLU A 39 -17.98 21.84 -21.05
N LEU A 40 -17.65 22.07 -22.33
CA LEU A 40 -16.49 22.87 -22.73
C LEU A 40 -16.63 24.38 -22.47
N SER A 41 -17.87 24.90 -22.48
CA SER A 41 -18.15 26.34 -22.42
C SER A 41 -18.48 26.85 -21.02
N THR A 42 -18.41 25.99 -20.00
CA THR A 42 -18.74 26.32 -18.61
C THR A 42 -17.54 26.03 -17.71
N TYR A 43 -17.16 27.01 -16.89
CA TYR A 43 -16.14 26.81 -15.86
C TYR A 43 -16.69 25.85 -14.79
N PRO A 44 -15.96 24.76 -14.44
CA PRO A 44 -16.39 23.86 -13.39
C PRO A 44 -16.54 24.58 -12.04
N ASP A 45 -17.61 24.31 -11.32
CA ASP A 45 -17.85 24.80 -9.96
C ASP A 45 -17.03 24.01 -8.92
N HIS A 46 -16.75 22.73 -9.19
CA HIS A 46 -15.91 21.87 -8.35
C HIS A 46 -15.18 20.79 -9.16
N CYS A 47 -14.22 20.14 -8.51
CA CYS A 47 -13.53 18.96 -9.01
C CYS A 47 -13.16 18.07 -7.82
N SER A 48 -13.41 16.78 -7.93
CA SER A 48 -13.12 15.78 -6.90
C SER A 48 -11.89 14.95 -7.31
N LEU A 49 -11.13 14.55 -6.31
CA LEU A 49 -9.96 13.70 -6.45
C LEU A 49 -10.04 12.58 -5.42
N ARG A 50 -9.92 11.33 -5.86
CA ARG A 50 -9.75 10.18 -4.96
C ARG A 50 -8.29 9.77 -4.99
N ILE A 51 -7.68 9.79 -3.82
CA ILE A 51 -6.25 9.59 -3.63
C ILE A 51 -6.07 8.30 -2.84
N GLU A 52 -5.10 7.49 -3.23
CA GLU A 52 -4.65 6.36 -2.43
C GLU A 52 -3.25 6.67 -1.88
N ARG A 53 -3.13 6.61 -0.56
CA ARG A 53 -1.86 6.68 0.16
C ARG A 53 -1.58 5.30 0.75
N ARG A 54 -0.53 4.63 0.26
CA ARG A 54 -0.04 3.37 0.83
C ARG A 54 0.98 3.69 1.90
N THR A 55 0.69 3.33 3.14
CA THR A 55 1.56 3.55 4.29
C THR A 55 2.49 2.37 4.53
N ILE A 56 3.59 2.64 5.22
CA ILE A 56 4.49 1.62 5.81
C ILE A 56 4.37 1.63 7.34
N PRO A 57 4.80 0.57 8.05
CA PRO A 57 4.80 0.55 9.51
C PRO A 57 5.41 1.84 10.12
N GLY A 58 4.69 2.44 11.07
CA GLY A 58 5.04 3.70 11.72
C GLY A 58 4.45 4.97 11.08
N GLU A 59 3.79 4.88 9.93
CA GLU A 59 3.02 5.99 9.37
C GLU A 59 1.54 5.92 9.79
N THR A 60 0.97 7.04 10.22
CA THR A 60 -0.41 7.10 10.74
C THR A 60 -1.33 7.88 9.81
N GLN A 61 -2.65 7.71 10.00
CA GLN A 61 -3.67 8.48 9.29
C GLN A 61 -3.44 9.99 9.45
N GLU A 62 -3.15 10.47 10.67
CA GLU A 62 -2.98 11.89 10.96
C GLU A 62 -1.78 12.46 10.21
N ARG A 63 -0.70 11.68 10.08
CA ARG A 63 0.46 12.07 9.29
C ARG A 63 0.09 12.23 7.82
N VAL A 64 -0.66 11.28 7.26
CA VAL A 64 -1.12 11.32 5.87
C VAL A 64 -2.02 12.54 5.64
N GLU A 65 -3.01 12.76 6.50
CA GLU A 65 -3.89 13.92 6.39
C GLU A 65 -3.12 15.24 6.48
N ALA A 66 -2.13 15.32 7.36
CA ALA A 66 -1.25 16.49 7.46
C ALA A 66 -0.34 16.67 6.22
N GLU A 67 0.13 15.59 5.60
CA GLU A 67 0.89 15.66 4.34
C GLU A 67 0.05 16.27 3.21
N ILE A 68 -1.21 15.85 3.08
CA ILE A 68 -2.13 16.39 2.08
C ILE A 68 -2.56 17.82 2.41
N GLN A 69 -2.84 18.12 3.68
CA GLN A 69 -3.22 19.46 4.11
C GLN A 69 -2.10 20.47 3.81
N ARG A 70 -0.84 20.10 4.01
CA ARG A 70 0.31 20.96 3.65
C ARG A 70 0.36 21.32 2.15
N ILE A 71 -0.10 20.43 1.28
CA ILE A 71 -0.23 20.73 -0.16
C ILE A 71 -1.30 21.82 -0.35
N PHE A 72 -2.46 21.68 0.29
CA PHE A 72 -3.55 22.66 0.21
C PHE A 72 -3.14 24.02 0.77
N ASP A 73 -2.48 24.04 1.92
CA ASP A 73 -2.04 25.28 2.58
C ASP A 73 -1.07 26.08 1.70
N ARG A 74 -0.11 25.38 1.06
CA ARG A 74 0.84 25.99 0.12
C ARG A 74 0.14 26.56 -1.12
N ILE A 75 -0.89 25.88 -1.63
CA ILE A 75 -1.67 26.39 -2.77
C ILE A 75 -2.46 27.63 -2.34
N ALA A 76 -3.18 27.56 -1.21
CA ALA A 76 -3.99 28.65 -0.67
C ALA A 76 -3.15 29.92 -0.40
N ALA A 77 -1.89 29.77 0.04
CA ALA A 77 -0.97 30.89 0.23
C ALA A 77 -0.68 31.67 -1.06
N SER A 78 -0.74 31.01 -2.22
CA SER A 78 -0.52 31.63 -3.55
C SER A 78 -1.82 31.96 -4.29
N ASP A 79 -2.95 31.47 -3.82
CA ASP A 79 -4.24 31.52 -4.49
C ASP A 79 -5.38 31.65 -3.46
N PRO A 80 -5.75 32.87 -3.06
CA PRO A 80 -6.77 33.09 -2.02
C PRO A 80 -8.17 32.60 -2.39
N ALA A 81 -8.44 32.33 -3.68
CA ALA A 81 -9.71 31.76 -4.14
C ALA A 81 -9.76 30.24 -3.99
N PHE A 82 -8.61 29.58 -3.78
CA PHE A 82 -8.53 28.13 -3.62
C PHE A 82 -9.21 27.69 -2.32
N LYS A 83 -10.12 26.73 -2.46
CA LYS A 83 -10.80 26.06 -1.35
C LYS A 83 -10.78 24.57 -1.62
N ALA A 84 -10.39 23.78 -0.62
CA ALA A 84 -10.40 22.33 -0.68
C ALA A 84 -10.79 21.76 0.67
N THR A 85 -11.41 20.59 0.63
CA THR A 85 -11.76 19.79 1.81
C THR A 85 -11.17 18.40 1.63
N LEU A 86 -10.58 17.86 2.69
CA LEU A 86 -10.09 16.48 2.74
C LEU A 86 -11.08 15.63 3.53
N HIS A 87 -11.38 14.43 3.03
CA HIS A 87 -12.17 13.45 3.77
C HIS A 87 -11.57 12.06 3.57
N THR A 88 -11.18 11.44 4.68
CA THR A 88 -10.64 10.08 4.69
C THR A 88 -11.78 9.07 4.69
N ILE A 89 -11.84 8.24 3.64
CA ILE A 89 -12.94 7.28 3.43
C ILE A 89 -12.63 5.87 3.93
N LEU A 90 -11.36 5.50 3.98
CA LEU A 90 -10.91 4.16 4.36
C LEU A 90 -9.50 4.26 4.94
N VAL A 91 -9.30 3.59 6.08
CA VAL A 91 -7.99 3.44 6.72
C VAL A 91 -7.75 1.96 6.97
N ARG A 92 -6.55 1.53 6.61
CA ARG A 92 -6.08 0.16 6.78
C ARG A 92 -4.64 0.20 7.26
N ASP A 93 -4.42 -0.29 8.48
CA ASP A 93 -3.10 -0.29 9.07
C ASP A 93 -2.16 -1.23 8.31
N PRO A 94 -0.86 -0.86 8.20
CA PRO A 94 0.15 -1.73 7.64
C PRO A 94 0.34 -2.97 8.52
N PHE A 95 0.76 -4.07 7.91
CA PHE A 95 1.06 -5.32 8.58
C PHE A 95 2.56 -5.59 8.56
N GLU A 96 3.11 -5.98 9.72
CA GLU A 96 4.46 -6.50 9.87
C GLU A 96 4.43 -7.65 10.88
N VAL A 97 5.28 -8.65 10.66
CA VAL A 97 5.43 -9.80 11.56
C VAL A 97 6.91 -10.02 11.87
N HIS A 98 7.22 -10.32 13.14
CA HIS A 98 8.59 -10.59 13.57
C HIS A 98 9.06 -11.96 13.06
N GLU A 99 10.33 -12.08 12.71
CA GLU A 99 10.89 -13.34 12.20
C GLU A 99 10.82 -14.48 13.22
N ASP A 100 10.92 -14.16 14.51
CA ASP A 100 10.87 -15.12 15.62
C ASP A 100 9.47 -15.63 15.97
N GLU A 101 8.40 -15.11 15.34
CA GLU A 101 7.05 -15.60 15.59
C GLU A 101 6.94 -17.09 15.25
N TYR A 102 6.28 -17.86 16.13
CA TYR A 102 6.21 -19.31 15.98
C TYR A 102 5.68 -19.74 14.61
N ILE A 103 4.62 -19.08 14.12
CA ILE A 103 4.04 -19.38 12.81
C ILE A 103 4.99 -19.05 11.65
N VAL A 104 5.81 -18.01 11.78
CA VAL A 104 6.81 -17.64 10.77
C VAL A 104 7.91 -18.70 10.71
N GLN A 105 8.47 -19.07 11.87
CA GLN A 105 9.50 -20.10 11.96
C GLN A 105 8.98 -21.45 11.48
N LEU A 106 7.76 -21.83 11.85
CA LEU A 106 7.15 -23.08 11.42
C LEU A 106 7.03 -23.16 9.89
N VAL A 107 6.43 -22.15 9.26
CA VAL A 107 6.25 -22.13 7.80
C VAL A 107 7.59 -22.05 7.07
N ARG A 108 8.54 -21.22 7.52
CA ARG A 108 9.87 -21.09 6.90
C ARG A 108 10.66 -22.40 6.97
N ASN A 109 10.63 -23.11 8.10
CA ASN A 109 11.30 -24.40 8.26
C ASN A 109 10.69 -25.48 7.37
N GLN A 110 9.36 -25.54 7.26
CA GLN A 110 8.69 -26.52 6.39
C GLN A 110 8.94 -26.21 4.92
N ALA A 111 8.88 -24.93 4.53
CA ALA A 111 9.27 -24.50 3.19
C ALA A 111 10.72 -24.89 2.88
N GLY A 112 11.65 -24.72 3.84
CA GLY A 112 13.04 -25.14 3.68
C GLY A 112 13.23 -26.63 3.37
N ARG A 113 12.39 -27.50 3.93
CA ARG A 113 12.44 -28.94 3.68
C ARG A 113 11.93 -29.32 2.29
N VAL A 114 10.91 -28.63 1.80
CA VAL A 114 10.31 -28.89 0.47
C VAL A 114 11.15 -28.26 -0.64
N LEU A 115 11.60 -27.03 -0.44
CA LEU A 115 12.34 -26.23 -1.44
C LEU A 115 13.86 -26.46 -1.41
N GLY A 116 14.37 -27.18 -0.41
CA GLY A 116 15.81 -27.43 -0.21
C GLY A 116 16.59 -26.25 0.37
N SER A 117 15.94 -25.10 0.60
CA SER A 117 16.51 -23.93 1.27
C SER A 117 15.41 -23.08 1.89
N GLU A 118 15.71 -22.41 3.02
CA GLU A 118 14.73 -21.53 3.66
C GLU A 118 14.40 -20.32 2.79
N PRO A 119 13.10 -20.01 2.59
CA PRO A 119 12.71 -18.80 1.87
C PRO A 119 13.10 -17.55 2.68
N ALA A 120 13.51 -16.52 1.94
CA ALA A 120 13.75 -15.20 2.49
C ALA A 120 12.43 -14.55 2.92
N MET A 121 12.47 -13.72 3.97
CA MET A 121 11.35 -12.83 4.29
C MET A 121 11.27 -11.71 3.26
N THR A 122 10.06 -11.44 2.80
CA THR A 122 9.78 -10.43 1.78
C THR A 122 8.68 -9.49 2.25
N SER A 123 8.42 -8.46 1.46
CA SER A 123 7.35 -7.49 1.70
C SER A 123 6.58 -7.25 0.40
N GLY A 124 5.28 -6.95 0.52
CA GLY A 124 4.43 -6.58 -0.60
C GLY A 124 3.77 -5.23 -0.37
N THR A 125 3.45 -4.51 -1.46
CA THR A 125 2.75 -3.22 -1.40
C THR A 125 1.23 -3.35 -1.39
N GLY A 126 0.70 -4.56 -1.64
CA GLY A 126 -0.73 -4.85 -1.53
C GLY A 126 -1.12 -5.05 -0.06
N TRP A 127 -2.26 -4.48 0.33
CA TRP A 127 -2.84 -4.75 1.64
C TRP A 127 -3.55 -6.10 1.64
N MET A 128 -3.42 -6.86 2.74
CA MET A 128 -3.98 -8.19 2.90
C MET A 128 -4.65 -8.34 4.26
N ASP A 129 -5.63 -9.24 4.38
CA ASP A 129 -6.40 -9.48 5.61
C ASP A 129 -5.56 -9.95 6.81
N ALA A 130 -4.30 -10.34 6.57
CA ALA A 130 -3.33 -10.62 7.64
C ALA A 130 -3.19 -9.45 8.62
N ALA A 131 -3.35 -8.20 8.17
CA ALA A 131 -3.38 -7.03 9.04
C ALA A 131 -4.52 -7.10 10.07
N LEU A 132 -5.70 -7.59 9.68
CA LEU A 132 -6.85 -7.71 10.60
C LEU A 132 -6.60 -8.74 11.69
N LEU A 133 -5.99 -9.88 11.33
CA LEU A 133 -5.64 -10.93 12.27
C LEU A 133 -4.57 -10.45 13.25
N ALA A 134 -3.55 -9.75 12.76
CA ALA A 134 -2.51 -9.15 13.59
C ALA A 134 -3.08 -8.12 14.58
N THR A 135 -3.99 -7.24 14.14
CA THR A 135 -4.69 -6.30 15.03
C THR A 135 -5.53 -7.00 16.10
N ALA A 136 -6.05 -8.19 15.80
CA ALA A 136 -6.75 -9.03 16.78
C ALA A 136 -5.80 -9.79 17.73
N GLY A 137 -4.49 -9.62 17.60
CA GLY A 137 -3.48 -10.29 18.42
C GLY A 137 -3.18 -11.73 17.99
N ILE A 138 -3.51 -12.10 16.75
CA ILE A 138 -3.26 -13.44 16.20
C ILE A 138 -1.99 -13.41 15.35
N PRO A 139 -0.90 -14.08 15.77
CA PRO A 139 0.31 -14.19 14.96
C PRO A 139 -0.02 -14.78 13.59
N THR A 140 0.35 -14.05 12.54
CA THR A 140 -0.03 -14.37 11.16
C THR A 140 1.19 -14.29 10.27
N VAL A 141 1.29 -15.16 9.27
CA VAL A 141 2.29 -15.08 8.21
C VAL A 141 1.57 -15.13 6.86
N VAL A 142 1.99 -14.27 5.93
CA VAL A 142 1.54 -14.35 4.54
C VAL A 142 2.48 -15.28 3.79
N PHE A 143 1.94 -16.34 3.22
CA PHE A 143 2.69 -17.31 2.45
C PHE A 143 1.82 -17.80 1.28
N GLY A 144 2.42 -17.97 0.12
CA GLY A 144 1.73 -18.37 -1.09
C GLY A 144 2.68 -18.61 -2.26
N PRO A 145 2.15 -19.11 -3.39
CA PRO A 145 2.93 -19.34 -4.59
C PRO A 145 3.32 -18.01 -5.25
N GLY A 146 4.36 -18.07 -6.09
CA GLY A 146 4.70 -17.01 -7.01
C GLY A 146 3.69 -16.86 -8.15
N GLY A 147 3.77 -15.71 -8.78
CA GLY A 147 2.88 -15.28 -9.85
C GLY A 147 3.10 -13.81 -10.14
N ALA A 148 2.37 -13.27 -11.11
CA ALA A 148 2.42 -11.85 -11.41
C ALA A 148 1.10 -11.36 -12.01
N GLY A 149 0.95 -10.04 -12.01
CA GLY A 149 -0.18 -9.38 -12.66
C GLY A 149 -1.48 -9.44 -11.87
N ALA A 150 -1.43 -9.50 -10.53
CA ALA A 150 -2.63 -9.29 -9.72
C ALA A 150 -3.30 -7.96 -10.12
N HIS A 151 -4.57 -8.01 -10.50
CA HIS A 151 -5.35 -6.89 -11.05
C HIS A 151 -4.86 -6.35 -12.42
N ALA A 152 -4.03 -7.09 -13.14
CA ALA A 152 -3.65 -6.77 -14.51
C ALA A 152 -4.49 -7.56 -15.52
N VAL A 153 -4.42 -7.17 -16.80
CA VAL A 153 -5.09 -7.91 -17.90
C VAL A 153 -4.62 -9.35 -17.99
N VAL A 154 -3.32 -9.57 -17.73
CA VAL A 154 -2.72 -10.90 -17.68
C VAL A 154 -2.28 -11.14 -16.25
N GLU A 155 -3.04 -12.00 -15.57
CA GLU A 155 -2.77 -12.49 -14.23
C GLU A 155 -2.45 -13.99 -14.32
N TRP A 156 -1.42 -14.44 -13.60
CA TRP A 156 -1.01 -15.84 -13.59
C TRP A 156 -0.32 -16.24 -12.29
N ALA A 157 -0.34 -17.54 -12.01
CA ALA A 157 0.38 -18.18 -10.92
C ALA A 157 1.27 -19.30 -11.47
N ASP A 158 2.42 -19.53 -10.82
CA ASP A 158 3.31 -20.63 -11.14
C ASP A 158 2.72 -21.94 -10.59
N LEU A 159 2.37 -22.88 -11.48
CA LEU A 159 1.71 -24.12 -11.10
C LEU A 159 2.59 -25.03 -10.23
N GLU A 160 3.90 -25.07 -10.49
CA GLU A 160 4.83 -25.84 -9.66
C GLU A 160 4.88 -25.25 -8.25
N GLN A 161 4.92 -23.92 -8.13
CA GLN A 161 4.89 -23.26 -6.83
C GLN A 161 3.55 -23.41 -6.11
N VAL A 162 2.43 -23.50 -6.84
CA VAL A 162 1.11 -23.82 -6.25
C VAL A 162 1.14 -25.21 -5.62
N GLU A 163 1.68 -26.21 -6.31
CA GLU A 163 1.83 -27.58 -5.79
C GLU A 163 2.77 -27.62 -4.57
N GLN A 164 3.93 -26.95 -4.66
CA GLN A 164 4.87 -26.82 -3.55
C GLN A 164 4.23 -26.11 -2.34
N CYS A 165 3.47 -25.04 -2.56
CA CYS A 165 2.76 -24.32 -1.51
C CYS A 165 1.77 -25.23 -0.79
N ALA A 166 1.01 -26.05 -1.54
CA ALA A 166 0.10 -27.03 -0.96
C ALA A 166 0.84 -28.09 -0.14
N GLU A 167 1.97 -28.61 -0.66
CA GLU A 167 2.79 -29.59 0.05
C GLU A 167 3.33 -29.03 1.38
N ILE A 168 3.78 -27.78 1.37
CA ILE A 168 4.28 -27.09 2.57
C ILE A 168 3.17 -26.97 3.60
N LEU A 169 2.01 -26.43 3.22
CA LEU A 169 0.90 -26.17 4.15
C LEU A 169 0.27 -27.44 4.73
N LEU A 170 0.28 -28.56 4.00
CA LEU A 170 -0.22 -29.85 4.50
C LEU A 170 0.69 -30.50 5.56
N LYS A 171 1.95 -30.07 5.65
CA LYS A 171 2.96 -30.62 6.56
C LYS A 171 3.33 -29.67 7.71
N VAL A 172 2.59 -28.56 7.84
CA VAL A 172 2.69 -27.55 8.91
C VAL A 172 2.00 -28.05 10.18
#